data_AF-A0A958MN56-F1
#
_entry.id   AF-A0A958MN56-F1
#
_cell.length_a   1.000
_cell.length_b   1.000
_cell.length_c   1.000
_cell.angle_alpha   90.00
_cell.angle_beta   90.00
_cell.angle_gamma   90.00
#
_symmetry.space_group_name_H-M   'P 1'
#
loop_
_entity.id
_entity.type
_entity.pdbx_description
1 polymer ?
#
loop_
_entity_poly.entity_id
_entity_poly.type
_entity_poly.pdbx_seq_one_letter_code
_entity_poly.pdbx_strand_id
1 'polypeptide(L)'
;MKSFKAFFLSLPEYLLIAAVLFYWMSAGVVINFIAIGLIIAVVLQIIFKNKVIGILVPVVFIMISLYMILALLSEVGEFPSFNAEAKTMLFVGLSYFITTIFFSSVMIYKYVVLPTNKKTIKL
;
A
#
# COMPACT_ATOMS: atom_id res chain seq x y z
N MET A 1 -6.43 5.52 -25.44
CA MET A 1 -6.61 4.50 -24.37
C MET A 1 -5.32 3.80 -23.93
N LYS A 2 -4.36 3.47 -24.83
CA LYS A 2 -3.08 2.81 -24.44
C LYS A 2 -2.24 3.62 -23.43
N SER A 3 -2.16 4.95 -23.55
CA SER A 3 -1.35 5.76 -22.61
C SER A 3 -1.96 5.86 -21.22
N PHE A 4 -3.29 5.98 -21.10
CA PHE A 4 -3.97 6.07 -19.81
C PHE A 4 -3.78 4.79 -18.97
N LYS A 5 -3.92 3.62 -19.59
CA LYS A 5 -3.67 2.33 -18.91
C LYS A 5 -2.21 2.21 -18.46
N ALA A 6 -1.26 2.62 -19.30
CA ALA A 6 0.17 2.59 -18.97
C ALA A 6 0.51 3.54 -17.80
N PHE A 7 -0.06 4.75 -17.81
CA PHE A 7 0.08 5.69 -16.71
C PHE A 7 -0.48 5.11 -15.41
N PHE A 8 -1.72 4.62 -15.42
CA PHE A 8 -2.37 4.06 -14.24
C PHE A 8 -1.60 2.87 -13.63
N LEU A 9 -1.03 2.01 -14.47
CA LEU A 9 -0.21 0.85 -14.03
C LEU A 9 1.21 1.25 -13.57
N SER A 10 1.63 2.48 -13.77
CA SER A 10 2.90 3.00 -13.25
C SER A 10 2.79 3.59 -11.85
N LEU A 11 1.58 3.93 -11.40
CA LEU A 11 1.32 4.59 -10.12
C LEU A 11 1.41 3.71 -8.85
N PRO A 12 1.11 2.40 -8.85
CA PRO A 12 0.94 1.64 -7.60
C PRO A 12 2.13 1.74 -6.66
N GLU A 13 3.36 1.55 -7.14
CA GLU A 13 4.55 1.61 -6.29
C GLU A 13 4.71 2.98 -5.60
N TYR A 14 4.47 4.09 -6.32
CA TYR A 14 4.58 5.43 -5.76
C TYR A 14 3.47 5.73 -4.75
N LEU A 15 2.26 5.23 -5.01
CA LEU A 15 1.13 5.40 -4.10
C LEU A 15 1.29 4.54 -2.83
N LEU A 16 1.92 3.38 -2.92
CA LEU A 16 2.31 2.60 -1.74
C LEU A 16 3.39 3.31 -0.92
N ILE A 17 4.38 3.96 -1.55
CA ILE A 17 5.34 4.82 -0.82
C ILE A 17 4.60 5.96 -0.10
N ALA A 18 3.70 6.65 -0.80
CA ALA A 18 2.89 7.71 -0.19
C ALA A 18 2.05 7.21 0.99
N ALA A 19 1.48 6.00 0.88
CA ALA A 19 0.76 5.37 1.98
C ALA A 19 1.66 5.12 3.19
N VAL A 20 2.87 4.57 3.00
CA VAL A 20 3.81 4.35 4.11
C VAL A 20 4.24 5.66 4.76
N LEU A 21 4.47 6.72 3.98
CA LEU A 21 4.80 8.04 4.51
C LEU A 21 3.65 8.64 5.33
N PHE A 22 2.41 8.49 4.85
CA PHE A 22 1.22 8.91 5.59
C PHE A 22 1.11 8.15 6.92
N TYR A 23 1.29 6.83 6.91
CA TYR A 23 1.34 6.01 8.12
C TYR A 23 2.43 6.48 9.08
N TRP A 24 3.65 6.68 8.58
CA TRP A 24 4.78 7.08 9.42
C TRP A 24 4.52 8.44 10.07
N MET A 25 4.03 9.42 9.31
CA MET A 25 3.63 10.72 9.85
C MET A 25 2.53 10.59 10.91
N SER A 26 1.51 9.77 10.64
CA SER A 26 0.39 9.53 11.56
C SER A 26 0.80 8.80 12.84
N ALA A 27 1.86 7.98 12.79
CA ALA A 27 2.39 7.28 13.96
C ALA A 27 3.05 8.22 14.97
N GLY A 28 3.44 9.44 14.57
CA GLY A 28 4.01 10.44 15.48
C GLY A 28 5.41 10.11 16.03
N VAL A 29 6.10 9.12 15.46
CA VAL A 29 7.44 8.70 15.88
C VAL A 29 8.48 9.05 14.81
N VAL A 30 9.59 9.65 15.24
CA VAL A 30 10.68 10.09 14.35
C VAL A 30 11.31 8.91 13.60
N ILE A 31 11.62 7.82 14.30
CA ILE A 31 12.22 6.62 13.70
C ILE A 31 11.22 5.47 13.77
N ASN A 32 10.77 5.01 12.60
CA ASN A 32 9.88 3.86 12.49
C ASN A 32 10.53 2.79 11.59
N PHE A 33 11.10 1.76 12.21
CA PHE A 33 11.79 0.68 11.49
C PHE A 33 10.86 -0.09 10.53
N ILE A 34 9.57 -0.21 10.86
CA ILE A 34 8.57 -0.86 9.99
C ILE A 34 8.36 0.00 8.74
N ALA A 35 8.14 1.31 8.90
CA ALA A 35 7.98 2.23 7.77
C ALA A 35 9.22 2.25 6.87
N ILE A 36 10.42 2.31 7.47
CA ILE A 36 11.69 2.26 6.74
C ILE A 36 11.80 0.96 5.94
N GLY A 37 11.51 -0.19 6.56
CA GLY A 37 11.54 -1.49 5.90
C GLY A 37 10.57 -1.58 4.72
N LEU A 38 9.34 -1.08 4.89
CA LEU A 38 8.33 -1.06 3.84
C LEU A 38 8.74 -0.14 2.66
N ILE A 39 9.28 1.05 2.94
CA ILE A 39 9.79 1.96 1.89
C ILE A 39 10.92 1.28 1.13
N ILE A 40 11.90 0.69 1.82
CA ILE A 40 13.02 -0.02 1.18
C ILE A 40 12.48 -1.13 0.28
N ALA A 41 11.54 -1.94 0.77
CA ALA A 41 10.95 -3.02 -0.02
C ALA A 41 10.28 -2.51 -1.32
N VAL A 42 9.52 -1.41 -1.25
CA VAL A 42 8.87 -0.82 -2.43
C VAL A 42 9.91 -0.17 -3.36
N VAL A 43 10.94 0.51 -2.84
CA VAL A 43 12.01 1.11 -3.64
C VAL A 43 12.81 0.04 -4.39
N LEU A 44 13.20 -1.04 -3.71
CA LEU A 44 13.86 -2.17 -4.36
C LEU A 44 12.96 -2.77 -5.45
N GLN A 45 11.64 -2.81 -5.22
CA GLN A 45 10.70 -3.27 -6.23
C GLN A 45 10.62 -2.35 -7.46
N ILE A 46 10.73 -1.02 -7.29
CA ILE A 46 10.82 -0.07 -8.42
C ILE A 46 12.08 -0.30 -9.25
N ILE A 47 13.21 -0.58 -8.60
CA ILE A 47 14.52 -0.77 -9.25
C ILE A 47 14.57 -2.12 -9.96
N PHE A 48 14.30 -3.21 -9.25
CA PHE A 48 14.49 -4.56 -9.77
C PHE A 48 13.32 -5.08 -10.59
N LYS A 49 12.11 -4.55 -10.37
CA LYS A 49 10.87 -4.96 -11.05
C LYS A 49 10.68 -6.48 -11.07
N ASN A 50 11.10 -7.12 -9.98
CA ASN A 50 11.08 -8.56 -9.87
C ASN A 50 9.62 -9.03 -9.76
N LYS A 51 9.24 -10.06 -10.52
CA LYS A 51 7.86 -10.58 -10.54
C LYS A 51 7.41 -11.08 -9.16
N VAL A 52 8.29 -11.80 -8.45
CA VAL A 52 7.97 -12.40 -7.15
C VAL A 52 7.78 -11.30 -6.10
N ILE A 53 8.74 -10.38 -5.99
CA ILE A 53 8.67 -9.25 -5.04
C ILE A 53 7.49 -8.32 -5.39
N GLY A 54 7.21 -8.14 -6.68
CA GLY A 54 6.07 -7.38 -7.18
C GLY A 54 4.69 -7.95 -6.85
N ILE A 55 4.65 -9.20 -6.37
CA ILE A 55 3.44 -9.85 -5.84
C ILE A 55 3.51 -9.90 -4.31
N LEU A 56 4.64 -10.28 -3.73
CA LEU A 56 4.78 -10.43 -2.27
C LEU A 56 4.61 -9.11 -1.51
N VAL A 57 5.24 -8.03 -1.98
CA VAL A 57 5.15 -6.71 -1.33
C VAL A 57 3.70 -6.25 -1.22
N PRO A 58 2.91 -6.12 -2.31
CA PRO A 58 1.52 -5.69 -2.19
C PRO A 58 0.63 -6.67 -1.41
N VAL A 59 0.94 -7.98 -1.38
CA VAL A 59 0.23 -8.93 -0.50
C VAL A 59 0.42 -8.57 0.97
N VAL A 60 1.65 -8.22 1.38
CA VAL A 60 1.93 -7.76 2.75
C VAL A 60 1.13 -6.49 3.07
N PHE A 61 1.08 -5.52 2.15
CA PHE A 61 0.27 -4.31 2.33
C PHE A 61 -1.22 -4.62 2.49
N ILE A 62 -1.77 -5.56 1.72
CA ILE A 62 -3.17 -5.99 1.85
C ILE A 62 -3.40 -6.63 3.21
N MET A 63 -2.54 -7.56 3.63
CA MET A 63 -2.68 -8.25 4.92
C MET A 63 -2.65 -7.25 6.09
N ILE A 64 -1.69 -6.33 6.08
CA ILE A 64 -1.61 -5.27 7.10
C ILE A 64 -2.87 -4.40 7.06
N SER A 65 -3.32 -3.99 5.87
CA SER A 65 -4.52 -3.14 5.75
C SER A 65 -5.78 -3.85 6.24
N LEU A 66 -5.96 -5.14 5.94
CA LEU A 66 -7.08 -5.93 6.44
C LEU A 66 -7.04 -6.07 7.96
N TYR A 67 -5.87 -6.38 8.52
CA TYR A 67 -5.68 -6.42 9.97
C TYR A 67 -6.03 -5.07 10.62
N MET A 68 -5.59 -3.97 10.03
CA MET A 68 -5.86 -2.63 10.55
C MET A 68 -7.33 -2.21 10.39
N ILE A 69 -8.04 -2.67 9.36
CA ILE A 69 -9.49 -2.46 9.26
C ILE A 69 -10.20 -3.17 10.41
N LEU A 70 -9.82 -4.42 10.74
CA LEU A 70 -10.39 -5.13 11.88
C LEU A 70 -10.13 -4.38 13.19
N ALA A 71 -8.90 -3.90 13.39
CA ALA A 71 -8.55 -3.08 14.56
C ALA A 71 -9.35 -1.78 14.62
N LEU A 72 -9.50 -1.07 13.48
CA LEU A 72 -10.29 0.15 13.38
C LEU A 72 -11.75 -0.08 13.75
N LEU A 73 -12.36 -1.16 13.24
CA LEU A 73 -13.75 -1.50 13.55
C LEU A 73 -13.92 -1.90 15.01
N SER A 74 -12.92 -2.55 15.61
CA SER A 74 -12.89 -2.87 17.05
C SER A 74 -12.90 -1.58 17.89
N GLU A 75 -11.99 -0.66 17.62
CA GLU A 75 -11.88 0.61 18.35
C GLU A 75 -13.16 1.46 18.20
N VAL A 76 -13.69 1.56 16.98
CA VAL A 76 -14.94 2.31 16.73
C VAL A 76 -16.12 1.72 17.52
N GLY A 77 -16.11 0.42 17.80
CA GLY A 77 -17.11 -0.25 18.64
C GLY A 77 -17.03 0.10 20.13
N GLU A 78 -15.91 0.61 20.61
CA GLU A 78 -15.72 1.03 22.01
C GLU A 78 -16.21 2.45 22.28
N PHE A 79 -16.46 3.25 21.24
CA PHE A 79 -16.99 4.60 21.41
C PHE A 79 -18.40 4.57 22.04
N PRO A 80 -18.67 5.38 23.10
CA PRO A 80 -19.98 5.42 23.74
C PRO A 80 -21.12 5.90 22.81
N SER A 81 -20.76 6.63 21.76
CA SER A 81 -21.68 7.10 20.73
C SER A 81 -20.93 7.37 19.43
N PHE A 82 -21.63 7.30 18.30
CA PHE A 82 -21.06 7.59 16.98
C PHE A 82 -20.89 9.10 16.74
N ASN A 83 -20.02 9.71 17.54
CA ASN A 83 -19.72 11.14 17.57
C ASN A 83 -18.78 11.57 16.42
N ALA A 84 -18.38 12.84 16.42
CA ALA A 84 -17.52 13.40 15.37
C ALA A 84 -16.12 12.74 15.30
N GLU A 85 -15.60 12.31 16.44
CA GLU A 85 -14.29 11.66 16.54
C GLU A 85 -14.34 10.24 15.97
N ALA A 86 -15.32 9.43 16.39
CA ALA A 86 -15.55 8.09 15.86
C ALA A 86 -15.76 8.11 14.33
N LYS A 87 -16.51 9.09 13.82
CA LYS A 87 -16.71 9.29 12.38
C LYS A 87 -15.40 9.60 11.66
N THR A 88 -14.63 10.55 12.19
CA THR A 88 -13.35 10.95 11.59
C THR A 88 -12.40 9.75 11.54
N MET A 89 -12.26 9.02 12.64
CA MET A 89 -11.42 7.84 12.72
C MET A 89 -11.85 6.77 11.70
N LEU A 90 -13.15 6.46 11.64
CA LEU A 90 -13.69 5.44 10.74
C LEU A 90 -13.50 5.83 9.27
N PHE A 91 -13.92 7.03 8.86
CA PHE A 91 -13.88 7.43 7.45
C PHE A 91 -12.46 7.67 6.94
N VAL A 92 -11.60 8.32 7.72
CA VAL A 92 -10.19 8.52 7.35
C VAL A 92 -9.46 7.18 7.33
N GLY A 93 -9.65 6.34 8.34
CA GLY A 93 -9.04 5.02 8.39
C GLY A 93 -9.48 4.12 7.24
N LEU A 94 -10.78 3.96 7.02
CA LEU A 94 -11.31 3.12 5.94
C LEU A 94 -10.86 3.61 4.56
N SER A 95 -10.93 4.92 4.30
CA SER A 95 -10.47 5.47 3.00
C SER A 95 -9.00 5.16 2.78
N TYR A 96 -8.14 5.38 3.77
CA TYR A 96 -6.72 5.06 3.71
C TYR A 96 -6.47 3.56 3.43
N PHE A 97 -7.09 2.65 4.20
CA PHE A 97 -6.87 1.21 4.03
C PHE A 97 -7.45 0.66 2.73
N ILE A 98 -8.66 1.09 2.32
CA ILE A 98 -9.28 0.66 1.06
C ILE A 98 -8.47 1.14 -0.13
N THR A 99 -8.02 2.40 -0.13
CA THR A 99 -7.16 2.93 -1.20
C THR A 99 -5.82 2.18 -1.27
N THR A 100 -5.23 1.84 -0.13
CA THR A 100 -3.99 1.05 -0.07
C THR A 100 -4.19 -0.36 -0.62
N ILE A 101 -5.28 -1.04 -0.26
CA ILE A 101 -5.66 -2.36 -0.80
C ILE A 101 -5.89 -2.28 -2.30
N PHE A 102 -6.57 -1.23 -2.77
CA PHE A 102 -6.83 -1.03 -4.19
C PHE A 102 -5.52 -0.92 -5.00
N PHE A 103 -4.59 -0.04 -4.62
CA PHE A 103 -3.33 0.09 -5.34
C PHE A 103 -2.42 -1.13 -5.20
N SER A 104 -2.46 -1.81 -4.04
CA SER A 104 -1.79 -3.11 -3.88
C SER A 104 -2.33 -4.15 -4.87
N SER A 105 -3.65 -4.21 -5.04
CA SER A 105 -4.30 -5.12 -5.99
C SER A 105 -3.95 -4.79 -7.44
N VAL A 106 -3.90 -3.49 -7.80
CA VAL A 106 -3.44 -3.03 -9.12
C VAL A 106 -1.98 -3.43 -9.37
N MET A 107 -1.13 -3.36 -8.35
CA MET A 107 0.26 -3.81 -8.43
C MET A 107 0.35 -5.33 -8.67
N ILE A 108 -0.43 -6.14 -7.94
CA ILE A 108 -0.49 -7.58 -8.17
C ILE A 108 -0.93 -7.87 -9.61
N TYR A 109 -2.00 -7.23 -10.08
CA TYR A 109 -2.46 -7.38 -11.47
C TYR A 109 -1.35 -7.06 -12.49
N LYS A 110 -0.62 -5.96 -12.28
CA LYS A 110 0.52 -5.55 -13.11
C LYS A 110 1.58 -6.65 -13.21
N TYR A 111 2.02 -7.22 -12.08
CA TYR A 111 3.10 -8.22 -12.07
C TYR A 111 2.64 -9.65 -12.42
N VAL A 112 1.36 -9.97 -12.25
CA VAL A 112 0.80 -11.27 -12.66
C VAL A 112 0.55 -11.33 -14.17
N VAL A 113 -0.09 -10.29 -14.71
CA VAL A 113 -0.64 -10.30 -16.09
C VAL A 113 0.35 -9.74 -17.11
N LEU A 114 1.17 -8.75 -16.75
CA LEU A 114 2.11 -8.18 -17.71
C LEU A 114 3.41 -9.00 -17.75
N PRO A 115 3.97 -9.26 -18.94
CA PRO A 115 5.28 -9.87 -19.04
C PRO A 115 6.31 -8.93 -18.41
N THR A 116 6.99 -9.42 -17.38
CA THR A 116 8.16 -8.75 -16.81
C THR A 116 9.27 -8.86 -17.85
N ASN A 117 9.51 -7.77 -18.57
CA ASN A 117 10.55 -7.73 -19.59
C ASN A 117 11.91 -7.86 -18.89
N LYS A 118 12.42 -9.09 -18.79
CA LYS A 118 13.78 -9.35 -18.36
C LYS A 118 14.68 -8.74 -19.41
N LYS A 119 15.15 -7.51 -19.20
CA LYS A 119 16.39 -7.06 -19.84
C LYS A 119 17.49 -7.95 -19.26
N THR A 120 17.79 -9.05 -19.95
CA THR A 120 19.01 -9.82 -19.74
C THR A 120 20.16 -8.84 -19.89
N ILE A 121 20.75 -8.44 -18.76
CA ILE A 121 22.05 -7.79 -18.75
C ILE A 121 23.01 -8.87 -19.25
N LYS A 122 23.42 -8.77 -20.51
CA LYS A 122 24.58 -9.50 -20.99
C LYS A 122 25.79 -8.80 -20.36
N LEU A 123 26.38 -9.45 -19.37
CA LEU A 123 27.75 -9.20 -18.91
C LEU A 123 28.73 -9.73 -19.96
#